data_AF-A0A7W8QW72-F1
#
_entry.id   AF-A0A7W8QW72-F1
#
_cell.length_a   1.000
_cell.length_b   1.000
_cell.length_c   1.000
_cell.angle_alpha   90.00
_cell.angle_beta   90.00
_cell.angle_gamma   90.00
#
_symmetry.space_group_name_H-M   'P 1'
#
loop_
_entity.id
_entity.type
_entity.pdbx_description
1 polymer ?
#
loop_
_entity_poly.entity_id
_entity_poly.type
_entity_poly.pdbx_seq_one_letter_code
_entity_poly.pdbx_strand_id
1 'polypeptide(L)'
;MTAYTEDGVNKMTETYDACELDNIEIYAAGGKYMMDEGATKCDDNDEQIQEGGKWEIKGDKLILSHEALDIQLQFIILELTTTTLKFSLRNPFGSELYIYTYTAQ
;
A
#
# COMPACT_ATOMS: atom_id res chain seq x y z
N MET A 1 -3.06 6.75 0.21
CA MET A 1 -3.90 5.92 -0.69
C MET A 1 -5.13 6.74 -1.14
N THR A 2 -5.70 6.55 -2.33
CA THR A 2 -6.87 7.34 -2.80
C THR A 2 -8.14 6.53 -3.03
N ALA A 3 -8.04 5.20 -3.19
CA ALA A 3 -9.21 4.31 -3.17
C ALA A 3 -8.83 2.89 -2.72
N TYR A 4 -9.76 2.24 -2.02
CA TYR A 4 -9.68 0.83 -1.65
C TYR A 4 -11.03 0.16 -1.92
N THR A 5 -11.04 -0.93 -2.68
CA THR A 5 -12.25 -1.71 -2.94
C THR A 5 -12.08 -3.18 -2.66
N GLU A 6 -13.12 -3.80 -2.11
CA GLU A 6 -13.28 -5.24 -1.95
C GLU A 6 -14.43 -5.69 -2.84
N ASP A 7 -14.16 -6.60 -3.78
CA ASP A 7 -15.13 -7.08 -4.78
C ASP A 7 -15.88 -5.95 -5.51
N GLY A 8 -15.16 -4.84 -5.75
CA GLY A 8 -15.68 -3.65 -6.44
C GLY A 8 -16.48 -2.69 -5.54
N VAL A 9 -16.68 -3.00 -4.26
CA VAL A 9 -17.31 -2.12 -3.29
C VAL A 9 -16.24 -1.27 -2.60
N ASN A 10 -16.43 0.06 -2.55
CA ASN A 10 -15.52 0.92 -1.79
C ASN A 10 -15.62 0.60 -0.29
N LYS A 11 -14.49 0.23 0.31
CA LYS A 11 -14.38 -0.14 1.72
C LYS A 11 -13.43 0.76 2.51
N MET A 12 -12.92 1.82 1.88
CA MET A 12 -11.83 2.64 2.42
C MET A 12 -12.13 3.15 3.84
N THR A 13 -13.29 3.78 4.06
CA THR A 13 -13.68 4.33 5.37
C THR A 13 -14.21 3.29 6.35
N GLU A 14 -14.43 2.05 5.91
CA GLU A 14 -14.80 0.93 6.78
C GLU A 14 -13.56 0.17 7.26
N THR A 15 -12.46 0.24 6.51
CA THR A 15 -11.23 -0.53 6.74
C THR A 15 -10.13 0.28 7.39
N TYR A 16 -10.04 1.58 7.10
CA TYR A 16 -8.97 2.45 7.58
C TYR A 16 -9.54 3.57 8.45
N ASP A 17 -8.82 3.84 9.54
CA ASP A 17 -9.09 4.99 10.40
C ASP A 17 -8.74 6.29 9.69
N ALA A 18 -9.40 7.38 10.08
CA ALA A 18 -9.20 8.69 9.45
C ALA A 18 -7.73 9.13 9.45
N CYS A 19 -6.97 8.73 10.48
CA CYS A 19 -5.55 9.04 10.65
C CYS A 19 -4.61 8.25 9.73
N GLU A 20 -5.10 7.17 9.10
CA GLU A 20 -4.32 6.39 8.12
C GLU A 20 -4.54 6.89 6.70
N LEU A 21 -5.62 7.63 6.45
CA LEU A 21 -6.04 8.04 5.11
C LEU A 21 -5.16 9.13 4.51
N ASP A 22 -4.45 9.91 5.33
CA ASP A 22 -3.49 10.92 4.91
C ASP A 22 -2.04 10.42 4.88
N ASN A 23 -1.79 9.15 5.18
CA ASN A 23 -0.47 8.53 5.06
C ASN A 23 -0.02 8.43 3.59
N ILE A 24 1.29 8.62 3.38
CA ILE A 24 1.94 8.57 2.07
C ILE A 24 2.87 7.37 2.02
N GLU A 25 2.67 6.48 1.06
CA GLU A 25 3.62 5.41 0.75
C GLU A 25 4.70 5.92 -0.19
N ILE A 26 5.96 5.72 0.20
CA ILE A 26 7.14 6.19 -0.54
C ILE A 26 7.91 4.98 -1.07
N TYR A 27 8.00 4.88 -2.40
CA TYR A 27 8.76 3.85 -3.11
C TYR A 27 10.06 4.46 -3.66
N ALA A 28 11.13 4.41 -2.88
CA ALA A 28 12.40 5.05 -3.22
C ALA A 28 13.17 4.29 -4.31
N ALA A 29 13.90 5.03 -5.15
CA ALA A 29 14.90 4.47 -6.05
C ALA A 29 15.96 3.71 -5.24
N GLY A 30 16.23 2.45 -5.60
CA GLY A 30 17.04 1.54 -4.78
C GLY A 30 16.23 0.47 -4.05
N GLY A 31 14.91 0.43 -4.25
CA GLY A 31 14.06 -0.68 -3.82
C GLY A 31 13.70 -0.65 -2.34
N LYS A 32 13.72 0.53 -1.70
CA LYS A 32 13.23 0.72 -0.32
C LYS A 32 11.81 1.28 -0.33
N TYR A 33 10.92 0.73 0.48
CA TYR A 33 9.58 1.27 0.70
C TYR A 33 9.41 1.73 2.15
N MET A 34 8.69 2.84 2.33
CA MET A 34 8.46 3.49 3.61
C MET A 34 7.03 4.05 3.65
N MET A 35 6.53 4.33 4.84
CA MET A 35 5.31 5.08 5.06
C MET A 35 5.65 6.38 5.79
N ASP A 36 5.20 7.51 5.27
CA ASP A 36 5.23 8.81 5.94
C ASP A 36 3.83 9.07 6.50
N GLU A 37 3.71 9.12 7.82
CA GLU A 37 2.42 9.34 8.46
C GLU A 37 1.91 10.75 8.20
N GLY A 38 0.62 10.89 7.97
CA GLY A 38 0.05 12.19 7.71
C GLY A 38 0.01 13.10 8.94
N ALA A 39 -0.50 14.31 8.75
CA ALA A 39 -0.63 15.29 9.84
C ALA A 39 -1.59 14.83 10.95
N THR A 40 -2.45 13.84 10.66
CA THR A 40 -3.44 13.31 11.59
C THR A 40 -3.02 12.05 12.34
N LYS A 41 -1.76 11.58 12.14
CA LYS A 41 -1.03 10.50 12.84
C LYS A 41 -1.83 9.72 13.90
N CYS A 42 -1.91 8.41 13.76
CA CYS A 42 -2.74 7.58 14.64
C CYS A 42 -2.20 7.44 16.07
N ASP A 43 -0.87 7.41 16.24
CA ASP A 43 -0.20 7.40 17.55
C ASP A 43 0.92 8.44 17.56
N ASP A 44 0.82 9.45 18.42
CA ASP A 44 1.82 10.52 18.54
C ASP A 44 3.24 10.04 18.92
N ASN A 45 3.38 8.81 19.42
CA ASN A 45 4.68 8.24 19.79
C ASN A 45 5.40 7.55 18.63
N ASP A 46 4.71 7.26 17.53
CA ASP A 46 5.32 6.61 16.37
C ASP A 46 6.31 7.55 15.67
N GLU A 47 7.32 6.98 15.01
CA GLU A 47 8.19 7.78 14.15
C GLU A 47 7.40 8.35 12.96
N GLN A 48 7.76 9.55 12.49
CA GLN A 48 7.09 10.16 11.33
C GLN A 48 7.22 9.28 10.07
N ILE A 49 8.40 8.69 9.87
CA ILE A 49 8.69 7.79 8.77
C ILE A 49 8.84 6.39 9.34
N GLN A 50 7.94 5.49 8.95
CA GLN A 50 8.03 4.08 9.29
C GLN A 50 8.71 3.32 8.14
N GLU A 51 9.84 2.66 8.43
CA GLU A 51 10.50 1.80 7.46
C GLU A 51 9.64 0.57 7.18
N GLY A 52 9.20 0.41 5.93
CA GLY A 52 8.38 -0.74 5.53
C GLY A 52 9.22 -1.91 5.01
N GLY A 53 10.33 -1.65 4.32
CA GLY A 53 11.22 -2.72 3.83
C GLY A 53 11.61 -2.53 2.37
N LYS A 54 11.52 -3.60 1.57
CA LYS A 54 11.95 -3.61 0.17
C LYS A 54 10.79 -3.76 -0.81
N TRP A 55 10.91 -3.09 -1.95
CA TRP A 55 9.99 -3.27 -3.08
C TRP A 55 10.75 -3.65 -4.35
N GLU A 56 10.10 -4.43 -5.21
CA GLU A 56 10.55 -4.67 -6.59
C GLU A 56 9.35 -4.89 -7.52
N ILE A 57 9.55 -4.64 -8.81
CA ILE A 57 8.59 -4.99 -9.86
C ILE A 57 9.17 -6.12 -10.71
N LYS A 58 8.41 -7.21 -10.86
CA LYS A 58 8.78 -8.37 -11.68
C LYS A 58 7.62 -8.72 -12.62
N GLY A 59 7.74 -8.33 -13.89
CA GLY A 59 6.66 -8.48 -14.86
C GLY A 59 5.48 -7.58 -14.49
N ASP A 60 4.30 -8.17 -14.31
CA ASP A 60 3.07 -7.51 -13.88
C ASP A 60 2.89 -7.50 -12.35
N LYS A 61 3.92 -7.84 -11.58
CA LYS A 61 3.83 -7.94 -10.12
C LYS A 61 4.59 -6.83 -9.41
N LEU A 62 3.97 -6.25 -8.39
CA LEU A 62 4.62 -5.49 -7.33
C LEU A 62 4.87 -6.44 -6.16
N ILE A 63 6.11 -6.52 -5.69
CA ILE A 63 6.51 -7.39 -4.59
C ILE A 63 7.02 -6.51 -3.46
N LEU A 64 6.42 -6.64 -2.27
CA LEU A 64 6.85 -5.98 -1.05
C LEU A 64 7.42 -7.03 -0.11
N SER A 65 8.59 -6.78 0.49
CA SER A 65 9.26 -7.69 1.40
C SER A 65 9.65 -6.96 2.68
N HIS A 66 9.29 -7.53 3.83
CA HIS A 66 9.61 -7.00 5.15
C HIS A 66 10.59 -7.95 5.85
N GLU A 67 11.89 -7.61 5.85
CA GLU A 67 12.94 -8.52 6.32
C GLU A 67 12.79 -8.90 7.80
N ALA A 68 12.41 -7.95 8.66
CA ALA A 68 12.27 -8.22 10.09
C ALA A 68 11.11 -9.18 10.43
N LEU A 69 10.13 -9.31 9.53
CA LEU A 69 8.94 -10.15 9.73
C LEU A 69 9.01 -11.45 8.90
N ASP A 70 10.00 -11.58 8.02
CA ASP A 70 10.10 -12.65 7.01
C ASP A 70 8.81 -12.80 6.18
N ILE A 71 8.18 -11.67 5.84
CA ILE A 71 6.95 -11.60 5.06
C ILE A 71 7.25 -11.07 3.66
N GLN A 72 6.66 -11.71 2.66
CA GLN A 72 6.61 -11.20 1.29
C GLN A 72 5.16 -11.16 0.80
N LEU A 73 4.75 -10.00 0.30
CA LEU A 73 3.46 -9.78 -0.34
C LEU A 73 3.66 -9.59 -1.84
N GLN A 74 2.80 -10.21 -2.64
CA GLN A 74 2.80 -10.07 -4.10
C GLN A 74 1.45 -9.55 -4.56
N PHE A 75 1.49 -8.45 -5.31
CA PHE A 75 0.32 -7.79 -5.87
C PHE A 75 0.41 -7.80 -7.39
N ILE A 76 -0.75 -7.92 -8.06
CA ILE A 76 -0.83 -7.76 -9.52
C ILE A 76 -1.06 -6.30 -9.85
N ILE A 77 -0.16 -5.70 -10.62
CA ILE A 77 -0.26 -4.33 -11.12
C ILE A 77 -1.33 -4.29 -12.21
N LEU A 78 -2.35 -3.47 -11.97
CA LEU A 78 -3.45 -3.23 -12.92
C LEU A 78 -3.23 -1.95 -13.73
N GLU A 79 -2.60 -0.94 -13.12
CA GLU A 79 -2.27 0.33 -13.74
C GLU A 79 -1.00 0.91 -13.12
N LEU A 80 -0.07 1.37 -13.94
CA LEU A 80 1.12 2.10 -13.51
C LEU A 80 1.41 3.23 -14.49
N THR A 81 1.13 4.45 -14.07
CA THR A 81 1.40 5.69 -14.81
C THR A 81 2.26 6.62 -13.96
N THR A 82 2.57 7.81 -14.46
CA THR A 82 3.31 8.82 -13.68
C THR A 82 2.52 9.34 -12.48
N THR A 83 1.19 9.19 -12.48
CA THR A 83 0.31 9.73 -11.44
C THR A 83 -0.47 8.66 -10.71
N THR A 84 -0.50 7.41 -11.19
CA THR A 84 -1.39 6.38 -10.68
C THR A 84 -0.67 5.07 -10.53
N LEU A 85 -0.75 4.49 -9.33
CA LEU A 85 -0.40 3.10 -9.06
C LEU A 85 -1.68 2.39 -8.62
N LYS A 86 -2.08 1.36 -9.37
CA LYS A 86 -3.22 0.51 -9.04
C LYS A 86 -2.79 -0.94 -9.06
N PHE A 87 -3.04 -1.66 -7.97
CA PHE A 87 -2.72 -3.07 -7.88
C PHE A 87 -3.80 -3.84 -7.14
N SER A 88 -3.76 -5.16 -7.28
CA SER A 88 -4.72 -6.06 -6.67
C SER A 88 -4.07 -7.18 -5.89
N LEU A 89 -4.78 -7.64 -4.87
CA LEU A 89 -4.46 -8.82 -4.08
C LEU A 89 -5.72 -9.68 -4.02
N ARG A 90 -5.60 -10.96 -4.39
CA ARG A 90 -6.66 -11.93 -4.12
C ARG A 90 -6.48 -12.47 -2.71
N ASN A 91 -7.55 -12.50 -1.92
CA ASN A 91 -7.51 -13.06 -0.58
C ASN A 91 -6.95 -14.49 -0.63
N PRO A 92 -5.82 -14.79 0.05
CA PRO A 92 -5.24 -16.13 0.03
C PRO A 92 -6.11 -17.18 0.76
N PHE A 93 -7.05 -16.73 1.59
CA PHE A 93 -7.95 -17.58 2.38
C PHE A 93 -9.41 -17.55 1.89
N GLY A 94 -9.70 -16.80 0.84
CA GLY A 94 -11.07 -16.56 0.37
C GLY A 94 -11.15 -16.31 -1.14
N SER A 95 -12.27 -15.74 -1.59
CA SER A 95 -12.51 -15.44 -3.01
C SER A 95 -12.43 -13.96 -3.35
N GLU A 96 -12.34 -13.11 -2.32
CA GLU A 96 -12.41 -11.66 -2.41
C GLU A 96 -11.22 -11.11 -3.20
N LEU A 97 -11.49 -10.08 -3.99
CA LEU A 97 -10.49 -9.30 -4.70
C LEU A 97 -10.37 -7.92 -4.07
N TYR A 98 -9.18 -7.65 -3.54
CA TYR A 98 -8.81 -6.32 -3.04
C TYR A 98 -8.14 -5.54 -4.16
N ILE A 99 -8.52 -4.27 -4.31
CA ILE A 99 -7.88 -3.33 -5.24
C ILE A 99 -7.52 -2.08 -4.47
N TYR A 100 -6.25 -1.71 -4.58
CA TYR A 100 -5.67 -0.50 -4.00
C TYR A 100 -5.34 0.47 -5.12
N THR A 101 -5.68 1.74 -4.94
CA THR A 101 -5.34 2.81 -5.89
C THR A 101 -4.67 3.94 -5.13
N TYR A 102 -3.49 4.34 -5.63
CA TYR A 102 -2.71 5.47 -5.15
C TYR A 102 -2.58 6.47 -6.27
N THR A 103 -2.74 7.75 -5.93
CA THR A 103 -2.46 8.86 -6.83
C THR A 103 -1.30 9.66 -6.26
N ALA A 104 -0.34 10.04 -7.10
CA ALA A 104 0.79 10.87 -6.69
C ALA A 104 0.30 12.23 -6.17
N GLN A 105 0.94 12.75 -5.11
CA GLN A 105 0.73 14.10 -4.58
C GLN A 105 1.66 15.11 -5.25
#